data_AF-A0A1H0AHF6-F1
#
_entry.id   AF-A0A1H0AHF6-F1
#
_cell.length_a   1.000
_cell.length_b   1.000
_cell.length_c   1.000
_cell.angle_alpha   90.00
_cell.angle_beta   90.00
_cell.angle_gamma   90.00
#
_symmetry.space_group_name_H-M   'P 1'
#
loop_
_entity.id
_entity.type
_entity.pdbx_description
1 polymer ?
#
loop_
_entity_poly.entity_id
_entity_poly.type
_entity_poly.pdbx_seq_one_letter_code
_entity_poly.pdbx_strand_id
1 'polypeptide(L)'
;MGKTKVDLLHYSFSTSLFGYTKEEVDDLIQEISEQIGKLTEENICLKSKVEELEIRLKDYQSREKVLQDTLLTTQKMAEDVKANAHKQAKNIIESAQNKAEEILNEAHRRLSQIHSDISELKRQKTRFEIELKNLIESHLDLLEEEKRQSEELDEIESKIRFMVK
;
A
#
# COMPACT_ATOMS: atom_id res chain seq x y z
N MET A 1 -10.87 9.33 -74.29
CA MET A 1 -9.43 9.01 -74.41
C MET A 1 -8.74 10.29 -74.79
N GLY A 2 -8.12 10.98 -73.83
CA GLY A 2 -7.55 12.30 -74.06
C GLY A 2 -6.24 12.23 -74.85
N LYS A 3 -6.04 13.16 -75.77
CA LYS A 3 -4.77 13.34 -76.50
C LYS A 3 -3.65 13.65 -75.51
N THR A 4 -2.67 12.76 -75.43
CA THR A 4 -1.49 12.95 -74.57
C THR A 4 -0.61 14.05 -75.18
N LYS A 5 0.29 14.65 -74.38
CA LYS A 5 1.34 15.57 -74.89
C LYS A 5 2.02 15.05 -76.17
N VAL A 6 2.25 13.74 -76.25
CA VAL A 6 2.83 13.08 -77.42
C VAL A 6 1.91 13.14 -78.63
N ASP A 7 0.60 12.97 -78.46
CA ASP A 7 -0.39 13.03 -79.55
C ASP A 7 -0.55 14.46 -80.10
N LEU A 8 -0.45 15.47 -79.23
CA LEU A 8 -0.49 16.88 -79.61
C LEU A 8 0.75 17.31 -80.41
N LEU A 9 1.92 16.76 -80.08
CA LEU A 9 3.16 17.04 -80.80
C LEU A 9 3.20 16.44 -82.21
N HIS A 10 2.39 15.42 -82.49
CA HIS A 10 2.28 14.77 -83.79
C HIS A 10 1.00 15.15 -84.55
N TYR A 11 0.21 16.09 -84.03
CA TYR A 11 -1.04 16.50 -84.66
C TYR A 11 -0.77 17.41 -85.88
N SER A 12 -1.16 16.96 -87.07
CA SER A 12 -1.01 17.71 -88.32
C SER A 12 -2.36 18.28 -88.75
N PHE A 13 -2.46 19.60 -88.85
CA PHE A 13 -3.66 20.27 -89.36
C PHE A 13 -3.68 20.27 -90.89
N SER A 14 -4.87 20.10 -91.46
CA SER A 14 -5.11 20.29 -92.89
C SER A 14 -4.86 21.76 -93.29
N THR A 15 -4.33 22.00 -94.49
CA THR A 15 -4.06 23.35 -95.02
C THR A 15 -5.09 23.78 -96.06
N SER A 16 -5.67 24.96 -95.90
CA SER A 16 -6.45 25.71 -96.89
C SER A 16 -5.56 26.69 -97.67
N LEU A 17 -6.11 27.33 -98.72
CA LEU A 17 -5.42 28.27 -99.63
C LEU A 17 -4.65 29.41 -98.91
N PHE A 18 -4.93 29.66 -97.62
CA PHE A 18 -4.30 30.68 -96.79
C PHE A 18 -3.96 30.24 -95.35
N GLY A 19 -3.63 28.97 -95.09
CA GLY A 19 -3.15 28.50 -93.78
C GLY A 19 -3.86 27.25 -93.25
N TYR A 20 -3.84 27.00 -91.93
CA TYR A 20 -4.50 25.84 -91.33
C TYR A 20 -6.03 25.96 -91.34
N THR A 21 -6.73 24.83 -91.40
CA THR A 21 -8.19 24.76 -91.30
C THR A 21 -8.65 25.22 -89.93
N LYS A 22 -9.38 26.34 -89.89
CA LYS A 22 -9.84 26.96 -88.64
C LYS A 22 -10.71 26.03 -87.79
N GLU A 23 -11.58 25.24 -88.43
CA GLU A 23 -12.48 24.30 -87.75
C GLU A 23 -11.72 23.20 -86.99
N GLU A 24 -10.70 22.59 -87.59
CA GLU A 24 -9.86 21.58 -86.91
C GLU A 24 -9.06 22.15 -85.73
N VAL A 25 -8.64 23.42 -85.84
CA VAL A 25 -7.93 24.13 -84.76
C VAL A 25 -8.89 24.44 -83.61
N ASP A 26 -10.09 24.94 -83.91
CA ASP A 26 -11.11 25.27 -82.91
C ASP A 26 -11.57 24.00 -82.15
N ASP A 27 -11.79 22.88 -82.86
CA ASP A 27 -12.15 21.59 -82.26
C ASP A 27 -11.04 21.06 -81.33
N LEU A 28 -9.77 21.16 -81.74
CA LEU A 28 -8.63 20.75 -80.91
C LEU A 28 -8.50 21.64 -79.67
N ILE A 29 -8.67 22.96 -79.81
CA ILE A 29 -8.64 23.90 -78.69
C ILE A 29 -9.76 23.57 -77.69
N GLN A 30 -10.96 23.23 -78.18
CA GLN A 30 -12.07 22.81 -77.33
C GLN A 30 -11.75 21.50 -76.58
N GLU A 31 -11.23 20.47 -77.27
CA GLU A 31 -10.89 19.19 -76.64
C GLU A 31 -9.78 19.34 -75.58
N ILE A 32 -8.74 20.13 -75.87
CA ILE A 32 -7.67 20.44 -74.91
C ILE A 32 -8.23 21.22 -73.71
N SER A 33 -9.11 22.20 -73.95
CA SER A 33 -9.72 23.01 -72.90
C SER A 33 -10.56 22.16 -71.94
N GLU A 34 -11.34 21.21 -72.47
CA GLU A 34 -12.11 20.26 -71.67
C GLU A 34 -11.21 19.34 -70.82
N GLN A 35 -10.10 18.85 -71.38
CA GLN A 35 -9.15 18.02 -70.64
C GLN A 35 -8.40 18.79 -69.55
N ILE A 36 -7.96 20.02 -69.84
CA ILE A 36 -7.35 20.91 -68.86
C ILE A 36 -8.35 21.23 -67.74
N GLY A 37 -9.61 21.47 -68.08
CA GLY A 37 -10.69 21.66 -67.10
C GLY A 37 -10.80 20.48 -66.15
N LYS A 38 -10.94 19.25 -66.69
CA LYS A 38 -11.01 18.02 -65.89
C LYS A 38 -9.78 17.81 -65.00
N LEU A 39 -8.58 17.96 -65.54
CA LEU A 39 -7.34 17.83 -64.77
C LEU A 39 -7.23 18.89 -63.66
N THR A 40 -7.73 20.11 -63.92
CA THR A 40 -7.74 21.19 -62.93
C THR A 40 -8.71 20.87 -61.79
N GLU A 41 -9.93 20.43 -62.10
CA GLU A 41 -10.92 19.99 -61.11
C GLU A 41 -10.40 18.81 -60.27
N GLU A 42 -9.82 17.80 -60.91
CA GLU A 42 -9.18 16.66 -60.24
C GLU A 42 -8.03 17.14 -59.33
N ASN A 43 -7.19 18.06 -59.80
CA ASN A 43 -6.08 18.59 -59.00
C ASN A 43 -6.57 19.34 -57.76
N ILE A 44 -7.63 20.13 -57.89
CA ILE A 44 -8.27 20.84 -56.76
C ILE A 44 -8.85 19.82 -55.78
N CYS A 45 -9.58 18.81 -56.26
CA CYS A 45 -10.16 17.76 -55.43
C CYS A 45 -9.07 16.98 -54.66
N LEU A 46 -7.99 16.58 -55.34
CA LEU A 46 -6.86 15.88 -54.72
C LEU A 46 -6.15 16.74 -53.69
N LYS A 47 -5.91 18.02 -53.96
CA LYS A 47 -5.30 18.95 -52.98
C LYS A 47 -6.16 19.09 -51.73
N SER A 48 -7.46 19.32 -51.89
CA SER A 48 -8.40 19.38 -50.76
C SER A 48 -8.40 18.07 -49.97
N LYS A 49 -8.29 16.91 -50.64
CA LYS A 49 -8.22 15.62 -49.96
C LYS A 49 -6.92 15.43 -49.19
N VAL A 50 -5.79 15.88 -49.74
CA VAL A 50 -4.49 15.85 -49.07
C VAL A 50 -4.54 16.71 -47.80
N GLU A 51 -5.03 17.94 -47.88
CA GLU A 51 -5.18 18.81 -46.71
C GLU A 51 -6.06 18.18 -45.62
N GLU A 52 -7.19 17.57 -46.00
CA GLU A 52 -8.05 16.86 -45.05
C GLU A 52 -7.31 15.70 -44.35
N LEU A 53 -6.56 14.90 -45.12
CA LEU A 53 -5.80 13.77 -44.60
C LEU A 53 -4.65 14.21 -43.69
N GLU A 54 -3.97 15.31 -44.02
CA GLU A 54 -2.91 15.89 -43.20
C GLU A 54 -3.44 16.37 -41.85
N ILE A 55 -4.61 17.03 -41.84
CA ILE A 55 -5.28 17.46 -40.58
C ILE A 55 -5.62 16.24 -39.72
N ARG A 56 -6.21 15.19 -40.31
CA ARG A 56 -6.54 13.95 -39.59
C ARG A 56 -5.29 13.25 -39.05
N LEU A 57 -4.23 13.18 -39.85
CA LEU A 57 -2.97 12.58 -39.44
C LEU A 57 -2.39 13.31 -38.22
N LYS A 58 -2.42 14.65 -38.23
CA LYS A 58 -1.95 15.46 -37.12
C LYS A 58 -2.80 15.24 -35.85
N ASP A 59 -4.12 15.11 -35.98
CA ASP A 59 -5.00 14.76 -34.86
C ASP A 59 -4.63 13.38 -34.29
N TYR A 60 -4.48 12.36 -35.14
CA TYR A 60 -4.09 11.02 -34.70
C TYR A 60 -2.72 11.01 -33.99
N GLN A 61 -1.71 11.68 -34.54
CA GLN A 61 -0.40 11.81 -33.90
C GLN A 61 -0.49 12.50 -32.53
N SER A 62 -1.35 13.52 -32.39
CA SER A 62 -1.55 14.19 -31.11
C SER A 62 -2.20 13.27 -30.07
N ARG A 63 -3.19 12.47 -30.48
CA ARG A 63 -3.87 11.49 -29.61
C ARG A 63 -2.95 10.36 -29.21
N GLU A 64 -2.13 9.85 -30.14
CA GLU A 64 -1.13 8.82 -29.87
C GLU A 64 -0.13 9.30 -28.82
N LYS A 65 0.35 10.54 -28.94
CA LYS A 65 1.25 11.14 -27.95
C LYS A 65 0.60 11.21 -26.56
N VAL A 66 -0.64 11.71 -26.47
CA VAL A 66 -1.38 11.77 -25.19
C VAL A 66 -1.57 10.37 -24.60
N LEU A 67 -1.88 9.38 -25.42
CA LEU A 67 -2.03 8.00 -24.98
C LEU A 67 -0.71 7.43 -24.44
N GLN A 68 0.40 7.67 -25.14
CA GLN A 68 1.73 7.24 -24.72
C GLN A 68 2.12 7.89 -23.38
N ASP A 69 1.92 9.20 -23.24
CA ASP A 69 2.20 9.94 -22.01
C ASP A 69 1.32 9.43 -20.85
N THR A 70 0.05 9.12 -21.13
CA THR A 70 -0.89 8.56 -20.16
C THR A 70 -0.45 7.16 -19.71
N LEU A 71 -0.02 6.30 -20.64
CA LEU A 71 0.46 4.96 -20.32
C LEU A 71 1.71 5.00 -19.44
N LEU A 72 2.68 5.84 -19.79
CA LEU A 72 3.90 6.03 -19.00
C LEU A 72 3.59 6.55 -17.59
N THR A 73 2.68 7.51 -17.49
CA THR A 73 2.25 8.06 -16.19
C THR A 73 1.53 7.00 -15.37
N THR A 74 0.64 6.22 -15.98
CA THR A 74 -0.09 5.13 -15.33
C THR A 74 0.86 4.05 -14.83
N GLN A 75 1.87 3.68 -15.63
CA GLN A 75 2.88 2.71 -15.21
C GLN A 75 3.68 3.21 -14.01
N LYS A 76 4.16 4.47 -14.04
CA LYS A 76 4.84 5.08 -12.89
C LYS A 76 3.97 5.09 -11.64
N MET A 77 2.70 5.49 -11.77
CA MET A 77 1.75 5.46 -10.66
C MET A 77 1.56 4.05 -10.09
N ALA A 78 1.45 3.03 -10.96
CA ALA A 78 1.33 1.64 -10.51
C ALA A 78 2.59 1.16 -9.76
N GLU A 79 3.78 1.53 -10.25
CA GLU A 79 5.05 1.24 -9.57
C GLU A 79 5.16 1.94 -8.22
N ASP A 80 4.77 3.22 -8.13
CA ASP A 80 4.76 4.00 -6.89
C ASP A 80 3.77 3.42 -5.86
N VAL A 81 2.56 3.04 -6.29
CA VAL A 81 1.57 2.37 -5.44
C VAL A 81 2.13 1.05 -4.92
N LYS A 82 2.76 0.25 -5.78
CA LYS A 82 3.38 -1.02 -5.38
C LYS A 82 4.50 -0.80 -4.36
N ALA A 83 5.40 0.14 -4.62
CA ALA A 83 6.52 0.47 -3.72
C ALA A 83 6.01 0.95 -2.35
N ASN A 84 5.02 1.84 -2.33
CA ASN A 84 4.40 2.32 -1.11
C ASN A 84 3.71 1.19 -0.33
N ALA A 85 2.97 0.31 -0.99
CA ALA A 85 2.34 -0.84 -0.35
C ALA A 85 3.37 -1.77 0.30
N HIS A 86 4.51 -2.03 -0.37
CA HIS A 86 5.58 -2.84 0.20
C HIS A 86 6.22 -2.19 1.43
N LYS A 87 6.47 -0.87 1.37
CA LYS A 87 6.99 -0.10 2.50
C LYS A 87 6.03 -0.13 3.69
N GLN A 88 4.74 0.08 3.44
CA GLN A 88 3.71 0.03 4.49
C GLN A 88 3.62 -1.37 5.11
N ALA A 89 3.63 -2.43 4.29
CA ALA A 89 3.62 -3.80 4.79
C ALA A 89 4.84 -4.09 5.69
N LYS A 90 6.04 -3.65 5.28
CA LYS A 90 7.24 -3.78 6.11
C LYS A 90 7.10 -3.05 7.45
N ASN A 91 6.61 -1.81 7.43
CA ASN A 91 6.40 -1.03 8.65
C ASN A 91 5.37 -1.68 9.59
N ILE A 92 4.30 -2.27 9.05
CA ILE A 92 3.29 -2.99 9.84
C ILE A 92 3.93 -4.20 10.53
N ILE A 93 4.72 -4.99 9.80
CA ILE A 93 5.41 -6.16 10.36
C ILE A 93 6.38 -5.74 11.46
N GLU A 94 7.20 -4.72 11.21
CA GLU A 94 8.17 -4.20 12.17
C GLU A 94 7.48 -3.64 13.42
N SER A 95 6.40 -2.88 13.26
CA SER A 95 5.61 -2.37 14.38
C SER A 95 4.96 -3.50 15.19
N ALA A 96 4.47 -4.55 14.53
CA ALA A 96 3.90 -5.71 15.21
C ALA A 96 4.95 -6.50 15.99
N GLN A 97 6.15 -6.67 15.43
CA GLN A 97 7.28 -7.31 16.10
C GLN A 97 7.71 -6.52 17.34
N ASN A 98 7.89 -5.20 17.22
CA ASN A 98 8.23 -4.34 18.35
C ASN A 98 7.17 -4.40 19.46
N LYS A 99 5.88 -4.41 19.09
CA LYS A 99 4.80 -4.52 20.08
C LYS A 99 4.78 -5.88 20.77
N ALA A 100 5.03 -6.96 20.04
CA ALA A 100 5.14 -8.30 20.61
C ALA A 100 6.31 -8.39 21.60
N GLU A 101 7.46 -7.83 21.25
CA GLU A 101 8.64 -7.77 22.13
C GLU A 101 8.35 -6.96 23.41
N GLU A 102 7.70 -5.81 23.29
CA GLU A 102 7.27 -5.00 24.43
C GLU A 102 6.36 -5.80 25.39
N ILE A 103 5.36 -6.50 24.84
CA ILE A 103 4.44 -7.34 25.62
C ILE A 103 5.19 -8.47 26.33
N LEU A 104 6.13 -9.14 25.65
CA LEU A 104 6.94 -10.21 26.25
C LEU A 104 7.82 -9.68 27.39
N ASN A 105 8.45 -8.53 27.20
CA ASN A 105 9.29 -7.90 28.21
C ASN A 105 8.45 -7.49 29.45
N GLU A 106 7.27 -6.93 29.24
CA GLU A 106 6.34 -6.60 30.32
C GLU A 106 5.89 -7.85 31.08
N ALA A 107 5.54 -8.92 30.35
CA ALA A 107 5.15 -10.19 30.94
C ALA A 107 6.28 -10.81 31.78
N HIS A 108 7.52 -10.79 31.28
CA HIS A 108 8.69 -11.27 32.03
C HIS A 108 8.94 -10.45 33.30
N ARG A 109 8.83 -9.11 33.21
CA ARG A 109 8.97 -8.24 34.38
C ARG A 109 7.91 -8.54 35.43
N ARG A 110 6.65 -8.71 35.00
CA ARG A 110 5.53 -9.04 35.90
C ARG A 110 5.71 -10.42 36.53
N LEU A 111 6.17 -11.41 35.77
CA LEU A 111 6.48 -12.74 36.29
C LEU A 111 7.58 -12.69 37.36
N SER A 112 8.65 -11.94 37.11
CA SER A 112 9.74 -11.74 38.08
C SER A 112 9.24 -11.08 39.37
N GLN A 113 8.40 -10.04 39.24
CA GLN A 113 7.77 -9.39 40.39
C GLN A 113 6.93 -10.37 41.21
N ILE A 114 6.04 -11.12 40.56
CA ILE A 114 5.20 -12.13 41.23
C ILE A 114 6.06 -13.17 41.95
N HIS A 115 7.14 -13.64 41.34
CA HIS A 115 8.07 -14.57 41.98
C HIS A 115 8.74 -14.00 43.24
N SER A 116 9.10 -12.71 43.21
CA SER A 116 9.63 -12.00 44.37
C SER A 116 8.57 -11.89 45.47
N ASP A 117 7.36 -11.47 45.12
CA ASP A 117 6.25 -11.30 46.07
C ASP A 117 5.89 -12.64 46.74
N ILE A 118 5.84 -13.74 45.97
CA ILE A 118 5.60 -15.09 46.50
C ILE A 118 6.72 -15.49 47.48
N SER A 119 7.98 -15.20 47.13
CA SER A 119 9.12 -15.52 48.00
C SER A 119 9.08 -14.73 49.30
N GLU A 120 8.70 -13.46 49.24
CA GLU A 120 8.52 -12.60 50.41
C GLU A 120 7.37 -13.09 51.29
N LEU A 121 6.20 -13.37 50.71
CA LEU A 121 5.04 -13.90 51.44
C LEU A 121 5.35 -15.22 52.14
N LYS A 122 6.10 -16.12 51.49
CA LYS A 122 6.56 -17.37 52.12
C LYS A 122 7.44 -17.07 53.34
N ARG A 123 8.37 -16.12 53.23
CA ARG A 123 9.24 -15.72 54.35
C ARG A 123 8.44 -15.11 55.50
N GLN A 124 7.47 -14.26 55.19
CA GLN A 124 6.57 -13.66 56.18
C GLN A 124 5.73 -14.73 56.87
N LYS A 125 5.19 -15.69 56.12
CA LYS A 125 4.44 -16.84 56.67
C LYS A 125 5.29 -17.64 57.65
N THR A 126 6.51 -18.06 57.25
CA THR A 126 7.39 -18.84 58.13
C THR A 126 7.75 -18.06 59.40
N ARG A 127 8.00 -16.75 59.27
CA ARG A 127 8.26 -15.90 60.44
C ARG A 127 7.05 -15.86 61.40
N PHE A 128 5.85 -15.66 60.86
CA PHE A 128 4.63 -15.66 61.64
C PHE A 128 4.39 -17.02 62.34
N GLU A 129 4.61 -18.14 61.65
CA GLU A 129 4.48 -19.49 62.25
C GLU A 129 5.44 -19.68 63.44
N ILE A 130 6.69 -19.20 63.32
CA ILE A 130 7.67 -19.25 64.42
C ILE A 130 7.25 -18.34 65.58
N GLU A 131 6.88 -17.09 65.29
CA GLU A 131 6.44 -16.13 66.30
C GLU A 131 5.20 -16.64 67.06
N LEU A 132 4.22 -17.19 66.35
CA LEU A 132 3.02 -17.78 66.94
C LEU A 132 3.35 -19.00 67.80
N LYS A 133 4.22 -19.91 67.31
CA LYS A 133 4.63 -21.09 68.07
C LYS A 133 5.30 -20.68 69.38
N ASN A 134 6.25 -19.77 69.33
CA ASN A 134 6.96 -19.27 70.52
C ASN A 134 5.99 -18.60 71.51
N LEU A 135 5.00 -17.85 71.01
CA LEU A 135 3.97 -17.22 71.86
C LEU A 135 3.12 -18.27 72.58
N ILE A 136 2.68 -19.31 71.87
CA ILE A 136 1.90 -20.41 72.45
C ILE A 136 2.73 -21.17 73.48
N GLU A 137 3.98 -21.52 73.17
CA GLU A 137 4.89 -22.20 74.11
C GLU A 137 5.10 -21.35 75.38
N SER A 138 5.36 -20.05 75.24
CA SER A 138 5.48 -19.14 76.39
C SER A 138 4.22 -19.07 77.25
N HIS A 139 3.02 -19.09 76.65
CA HIS A 139 1.78 -19.11 77.41
C HIS A 139 1.51 -20.46 78.08
N LEU A 140 1.93 -21.56 77.45
CA LEU A 140 1.81 -22.90 78.01
C LEU A 140 2.71 -23.04 79.25
N ASP A 141 3.96 -22.59 79.16
CA ASP A 141 4.92 -22.60 80.27
C ASP A 141 4.39 -21.82 81.49
N LEU A 142 3.75 -20.66 81.25
CA LEU A 142 3.14 -19.86 82.32
C LEU A 142 1.99 -20.62 83.02
N LEU A 143 1.12 -21.29 82.26
CA LEU A 143 0.01 -22.06 82.81
C LEU A 143 0.50 -23.30 83.58
N GLU A 144 1.55 -23.97 83.08
CA GLU A 144 2.16 -25.10 83.78
C GLU A 144 2.81 -24.66 85.10
N GLU A 145 3.45 -23.49 85.13
CA GLU A 145 4.03 -22.91 86.33
C GLU A 145 2.95 -22.50 87.34
N GLU A 146 1.87 -21.83 86.90
CA GLU A 146 0.71 -21.53 87.76
C GLU A 146 0.09 -22.79 88.37
N LYS A 147 -0.06 -23.85 87.57
CA LYS A 147 -0.58 -25.13 88.05
C LYS A 147 0.33 -25.75 89.10
N ARG A 148 1.64 -25.75 88.87
CA ARG A 148 2.63 -26.29 89.82
C ARG A 148 2.59 -25.53 91.15
N GLN A 149 2.49 -24.20 91.10
CA GLN A 149 2.35 -23.37 92.29
C GLN A 149 1.03 -23.65 93.04
N SER A 150 -0.07 -23.86 92.33
CA SER A 150 -1.34 -24.26 92.95
C SER A 150 -1.23 -25.62 93.66
N GLU A 151 -0.61 -26.62 93.03
CA GLU A 151 -0.41 -27.95 93.63
C GLU A 151 0.49 -27.88 94.88
N GLU A 152 1.54 -27.07 94.86
CA GLU A 152 2.40 -26.83 96.02
C GLU A 152 1.66 -26.15 97.18
N LEU A 153 0.81 -25.15 96.89
CA LEU A 153 -0.02 -24.48 97.89
C LEU A 153 -1.03 -25.45 98.53
N ASP A 154 -1.69 -26.30 97.74
CA ASP A 154 -2.61 -27.33 98.22
C ASP A 154 -1.89 -28.36 99.11
N GLU A 155 -0.65 -28.74 98.77
CA GLU A 155 0.19 -29.64 99.56
C GLU A 155 0.62 -29.02 100.90
N ILE A 156 0.92 -27.72 100.91
CA ILE A 156 1.25 -26.96 102.13
C ILE A 156 0.00 -26.84 103.01
N GLU A 157 -1.15 -26.50 102.44
CA GLU A 157 -2.40 -26.34 103.19
C GLU A 157 -2.83 -27.66 103.84
N SER A 158 -2.72 -28.78 103.11
CA SER A 158 -3.00 -30.11 103.66
C SER A 158 -2.05 -30.49 104.79
N LYS A 159 -0.73 -30.21 104.68
CA LYS A 159 0.24 -30.42 105.77
C LYS A 159 -0.10 -29.58 107.02
N ILE A 160 -0.45 -28.30 106.85
CA ILE A 160 -0.87 -27.43 107.96
C ILE A 160 -2.15 -27.98 108.63
N ARG A 161 -3.13 -28.41 107.84
CA ARG A 161 -4.39 -28.98 108.35
C ARG A 161 -4.17 -30.27 109.16
N PHE A 162 -3.16 -31.07 108.81
CA PHE A 162 -2.75 -32.25 109.58
C PHE A 162 -2.03 -31.91 110.89
N MET A 163 -1.36 -30.77 110.98
CA MET A 163 -0.63 -30.34 112.20
C MET A 163 -1.51 -29.65 113.24
N VAL A 164 -2.69 -29.16 112.85
CA VAL A 164 -3.63 -28.45 113.74
C VAL A 164 -4.67 -29.40 114.37
N LYS A 165 -4.56 -30.71 114.12
CA LYS A 165 -5.44 -31.77 114.66
C LYS A 165 -4.69 -32.66 115.64
#